data_AF-A0A2G5SRT2-F1
#
_entry.id   AF-A0A2G5SRT2-F1
#
_cell.length_a   1.000
_cell.length_b   1.000
_cell.length_c   1.000
_cell.angle_alpha   90.00
_cell.angle_beta   90.00
_cell.angle_gamma   90.00
#
_symmetry.space_group_name_H-M   'P 1'
#
loop_
_entity.id
_entity.type
_entity.pdbx_description
1 polymer ?
#
loop_
_entity_poly.entity_id
_entity_poly.type
_entity_poly.pdbx_seq_one_letter_code
_entity_poly.pdbx_strand_id
1 'polypeptide(L)'
;MFEQPVCAEGQMYQSVCEFEERQCIEFKLFKNHISMDSSQEKCSCTAPCPTEWNPVCDKKGQTHANFCTFLNSKCYHKNQLNETLEVDYSGVCCEDMCSAGQTSLTVCDSEGKTHTDICSFYVAKCRQMRRGTGKKRLQIAGVGPCKPKNPLFRSFDYFVNRSVNYRQSKANRV
;
A
#
# COMPACT_ATOMS: atom_id res chain seq x y z
N MET A 1 -10.64 -2.41 -2.99
CA MET A 1 -10.80 -3.23 -4.21
C MET A 1 -11.21 -2.31 -5.34
N PHE A 2 -10.46 -2.29 -6.44
CA PHE A 2 -10.77 -1.43 -7.58
C PHE A 2 -11.88 -2.01 -8.45
N GLU A 3 -12.84 -1.16 -8.79
CA GLU A 3 -13.90 -1.45 -9.75
C GLU A 3 -13.40 -1.18 -11.17
N GLN A 4 -13.92 -1.91 -12.15
CA GLN A 4 -13.52 -1.73 -13.55
C GLN A 4 -14.04 -0.39 -14.10
N PRO A 5 -13.30 0.26 -15.02
CA PRO A 5 -13.83 1.42 -15.72
C PRO A 5 -15.07 1.03 -16.52
N VAL A 6 -16.00 1.97 -16.64
CA VAL A 6 -17.24 1.80 -17.42
C VAL A 6 -17.32 2.85 -18.52
N CYS A 7 -18.08 2.58 -19.57
CA CYS A 7 -18.30 3.54 -20.64
C CYS A 7 -19.80 3.81 -20.82
N ALA A 8 -20.14 5.07 -21.03
CA ALA A 8 -21.49 5.48 -21.37
C ALA A 8 -21.46 6.71 -22.28
N GLU A 9 -22.24 6.67 -23.37
CA GLU A 9 -22.29 7.75 -24.37
C GLU A 9 -20.91 8.22 -24.86
N GLY A 10 -19.94 7.30 -24.93
CA GLY A 10 -18.58 7.61 -25.42
C GLY A 10 -17.66 8.28 -24.41
N GLN A 11 -18.14 8.46 -23.17
CA GLN A 11 -17.35 8.88 -22.04
C GLN A 11 -17.01 7.67 -21.17
N MET A 12 -15.73 7.55 -20.81
CA MET A 12 -15.30 6.55 -19.82
C MET A 12 -15.31 7.15 -18.42
N TYR A 13 -15.71 6.34 -17.45
CA TYR A 13 -15.68 6.62 -16.03
C TYR A 13 -14.76 5.60 -15.37
N GLN A 14 -14.04 6.02 -14.34
CA GLN A 14 -13.07 5.20 -13.64
C GLN A 14 -13.73 4.06 -12.84
N SER A 15 -14.99 4.24 -12.42
CA SER A 15 -15.75 3.28 -11.63
C SER A 15 -17.26 3.36 -11.91
N VAL A 16 -18.01 2.37 -11.44
CA VAL A 16 -19.48 2.39 -11.48
C VAL A 16 -20.02 3.53 -10.60
N CYS A 17 -19.43 3.76 -9.42
CA CYS A 17 -19.82 4.85 -8.54
C CYS A 17 -19.74 6.23 -9.21
N GLU A 18 -18.67 6.49 -9.97
CA GLU A 18 -18.51 7.75 -10.70
C GLU A 18 -19.57 7.91 -11.80
N PHE A 19 -19.87 6.81 -12.51
CA PHE A 19 -20.95 6.79 -13.48
C PHE A 19 -22.31 7.06 -12.83
N GLU A 20 -22.63 6.41 -11.71
CA GLU A 20 -23.88 6.59 -10.98
C GLU A 20 -24.06 8.04 -10.49
N GLU A 21 -22.98 8.69 -10.06
CA GLU A 21 -23.00 10.12 -9.75
C GLU A 21 -23.40 10.94 -10.97
N ARG A 22 -22.81 10.66 -12.13
CA ARG A 22 -23.16 11.36 -13.38
C ARG A 22 -24.61 11.12 -13.79
N GLN A 23 -25.09 9.88 -13.70
CA GLN A 23 -26.49 9.52 -13.95
C GLN A 23 -27.45 10.35 -13.09
N CYS A 24 -27.14 10.47 -11.80
CA CYS A 24 -27.97 11.22 -10.85
C CYS A 24 -28.07 12.71 -11.25
N ILE A 25 -26.94 13.31 -11.65
CA ILE A 25 -26.89 14.71 -12.07
C ILE A 25 -27.70 14.92 -13.37
N GLU A 26 -27.49 14.07 -14.36
CA GLU A 26 -28.16 14.12 -15.67
C GLU A 26 -29.68 13.98 -15.54
N PHE A 27 -30.12 13.02 -14.72
CA PHE A 27 -31.53 12.86 -14.44
C PHE A 27 -32.13 14.08 -13.71
N LYS A 28 -31.39 14.69 -12.77
CA LYS A 28 -31.86 15.88 -12.05
C LYS A 28 -32.01 17.10 -12.95
N LEU A 29 -31.06 17.32 -13.87
CA LEU A 29 -31.01 18.50 -14.70
C LEU A 29 -31.88 18.38 -15.95
N PHE A 30 -31.88 17.22 -16.60
CA PHE A 30 -32.44 17.04 -17.94
C PHE A 30 -33.53 15.97 -18.01
N LYS A 31 -33.83 15.27 -16.90
CA LYS A 31 -34.74 14.11 -16.88
C LYS A 31 -34.32 13.01 -17.87
N ASN A 32 -33.03 12.95 -18.16
CA ASN A 32 -32.43 11.96 -19.05
C ASN A 32 -31.80 10.82 -18.25
N HIS A 33 -31.85 9.60 -18.80
CA HIS A 33 -31.12 8.44 -18.30
C HIS A 33 -30.08 8.05 -19.34
N ILE A 34 -28.83 7.98 -18.92
CA ILE A 34 -27.72 7.62 -19.79
C ILE A 34 -27.46 6.12 -19.62
N SER A 35 -27.35 5.37 -20.71
CA SER A 35 -27.07 3.93 -20.67
C SER A 35 -25.58 3.64 -20.82
N MET A 36 -25.09 2.64 -20.09
CA MET A 36 -23.76 2.08 -20.37
C MET A 36 -23.76 1.45 -21.76
N ASP A 37 -22.78 1.84 -22.58
CA ASP A 37 -22.59 1.34 -23.93
C ASP A 37 -21.08 1.30 -24.22
N SER A 38 -20.55 0.10 -24.44
CA SER A 38 -19.14 -0.14 -24.75
C SER A 38 -18.88 -0.25 -26.25
N SER A 39 -19.89 -0.09 -27.11
CA SER A 39 -19.77 -0.29 -28.56
C SER A 39 -18.99 0.82 -29.27
N GLN A 40 -18.79 1.96 -28.61
CA GLN A 40 -18.10 3.10 -29.19
C GLN A 40 -16.58 2.94 -29.17
N GLU A 41 -15.88 3.42 -30.20
CA GLU A 41 -14.42 3.32 -30.33
C GLU A 41 -13.66 3.94 -29.14
N LYS A 42 -14.24 4.97 -28.50
CA LYS A 42 -13.67 5.63 -27.31
C LYS A 42 -13.72 4.76 -26.05
N CYS A 43 -14.44 3.64 -26.05
CA CYS A 43 -14.67 2.75 -24.91
C CYS A 43 -13.74 1.51 -24.88
N SER A 44 -12.58 1.56 -25.55
CA SER A 44 -11.68 0.42 -25.77
C SER A 44 -11.07 -0.23 -24.50
N CYS A 45 -11.24 0.36 -23.32
CA CYS A 45 -10.65 -0.12 -22.08
C CYS A 45 -11.61 -0.93 -21.19
N THR A 46 -12.73 -1.40 -21.75
CA THR A 46 -13.81 -2.10 -21.01
C THR A 46 -13.94 -3.57 -21.45
N ALA A 47 -12.81 -4.25 -21.67
CA ALA A 47 -12.83 -5.64 -22.11
C ALA A 47 -13.42 -6.56 -21.01
N PRO A 48 -14.23 -7.57 -21.37
CA PRO A 48 -14.77 -8.51 -20.40
C PRO A 48 -13.64 -9.30 -19.74
N CYS A 49 -13.68 -9.40 -18.42
CA CYS A 49 -12.68 -10.12 -17.63
C CYS A 49 -13.29 -11.30 -16.88
N PRO A 50 -12.50 -12.37 -16.65
CA PRO A 50 -12.93 -13.47 -15.79
C PRO A 50 -13.13 -12.98 -14.35
N THR A 51 -14.01 -13.66 -13.62
CA THR A 51 -14.31 -13.36 -12.20
C THR A 51 -13.34 -14.03 -11.23
N GLU A 52 -12.27 -14.64 -11.73
CA GLU A 52 -11.25 -15.28 -10.91
C GLU A 52 -10.50 -14.26 -10.04
N TRP A 53 -10.28 -14.63 -8.78
CA TRP A 53 -9.57 -13.80 -7.81
C TRP A 53 -8.08 -14.15 -7.80
N ASN A 54 -7.31 -13.39 -8.57
CA ASN A 54 -5.86 -13.51 -8.69
C ASN A 54 -5.23 -12.11 -8.58
N PRO A 55 -5.31 -11.47 -7.40
CA PRO A 55 -5.16 -10.03 -7.29
C PRO A 55 -3.76 -9.54 -7.62
N VAL A 56 -3.68 -8.30 -8.05
CA VAL A 56 -2.45 -7.58 -8.37
C VAL A 56 -2.49 -6.19 -7.77
N CYS A 57 -1.40 -5.78 -7.14
CA CYS A 57 -1.24 -4.44 -6.62
C CYS A 57 -0.47 -3.60 -7.64
N ASP A 58 -1.01 -2.43 -7.98
CA ASP A 58 -0.32 -1.47 -8.84
C ASP A 58 0.57 -0.51 -8.03
N LYS A 59 1.39 0.28 -8.73
CA LYS A 59 2.29 1.27 -8.11
C LYS A 59 1.55 2.45 -7.46
N LYS A 60 0.25 2.61 -7.70
CA LYS A 60 -0.60 3.62 -7.05
C LYS A 60 -1.24 3.11 -5.76
N GLY A 61 -0.95 1.86 -5.37
CA GLY A 61 -1.48 1.27 -4.14
C GLY A 61 -2.91 0.77 -4.28
N GLN A 62 -3.34 0.45 -5.51
CA GLN A 62 -4.67 -0.01 -5.81
C GLN A 62 -4.68 -1.49 -6.19
N THR A 63 -5.55 -2.25 -5.53
CA THR A 63 -5.73 -3.69 -5.78
C THR A 63 -6.71 -3.94 -6.91
N HIS A 64 -6.23 -4.62 -7.94
CA HIS A 64 -7.00 -5.15 -9.05
C HIS A 64 -7.36 -6.61 -8.78
N ALA A 65 -8.59 -7.03 -9.07
CA ALA A 65 -9.07 -8.39 -8.80
C ALA A 65 -8.27 -9.47 -9.53
N ASN A 66 -7.83 -9.15 -10.74
CA ASN A 66 -6.89 -9.96 -11.51
C ASN A 66 -6.12 -9.12 -12.55
N PHE A 67 -5.24 -9.79 -13.31
CA PHE A 67 -4.43 -9.10 -14.32
C PHE A 67 -5.27 -8.50 -15.46
N CYS A 68 -6.41 -9.12 -15.83
CA CYS A 68 -7.30 -8.56 -16.84
C CYS A 68 -7.91 -7.23 -16.37
N THR A 69 -8.39 -7.16 -15.11
CA THR A 69 -8.94 -5.90 -14.57
C THR A 69 -7.86 -4.81 -14.47
N PHE A 70 -6.62 -5.19 -14.15
CA PHE A 70 -5.47 -4.28 -14.20
C PHE A 70 -5.22 -3.73 -15.60
N LEU A 71 -5.32 -4.54 -16.66
CA LEU A 71 -5.11 -4.08 -18.03
C LEU A 71 -6.18 -3.07 -18.48
N ASN A 72 -7.43 -3.28 -18.10
CA ASN A 72 -8.50 -2.30 -18.34
C ASN A 72 -8.19 -0.97 -17.65
N SER A 73 -7.80 -1.01 -16.37
CA SER A 73 -7.38 0.20 -15.64
C SER A 73 -6.17 0.88 -16.27
N LYS A 74 -5.16 0.09 -16.69
CA LYS A 74 -3.97 0.61 -17.37
C LYS A 74 -4.32 1.30 -18.70
N CYS A 75 -5.23 0.73 -19.47
CA CYS A 75 -5.74 1.34 -20.69
C CYS A 75 -6.46 2.66 -20.38
N TYR A 76 -7.33 2.67 -19.36
CA TYR A 76 -8.04 3.87 -18.92
C TYR A 76 -7.08 4.99 -18.52
N HIS A 77 -6.12 4.71 -17.62
CA HIS A 77 -5.12 5.70 -17.19
C HIS A 77 -4.31 6.24 -18.37
N LYS A 78 -3.94 5.39 -19.32
CA LYS A 78 -3.19 5.81 -20.51
C LYS A 78 -4.02 6.71 -21.42
N ASN A 79 -5.26 6.34 -21.71
CA ASN A 79 -6.07 7.00 -22.73
C ASN A 79 -6.83 8.23 -22.21
N GLN A 80 -7.26 8.22 -20.94
CA GLN A 80 -8.08 9.28 -20.35
C GLN A 80 -7.24 10.27 -19.52
N LEU A 81 -6.20 9.77 -18.85
CA LEU A 81 -5.39 10.57 -17.92
C LEU A 81 -3.97 10.85 -18.43
N ASN A 82 -3.58 10.23 -19.56
CA ASN A 82 -2.21 10.27 -20.08
C ASN A 82 -1.15 9.82 -19.04
N GLU A 83 -1.52 8.86 -18.20
CA GLU A 83 -0.68 8.31 -17.14
C GLU A 83 -0.35 6.84 -17.40
N THR A 84 0.86 6.42 -17.01
CA THR A 84 1.24 5.01 -17.07
C THR A 84 0.90 4.31 -15.75
N LEU A 85 0.17 3.20 -15.85
CA LEU A 85 -0.07 2.29 -14.74
C LEU A 85 0.82 1.05 -14.86
N GLU A 86 1.50 0.71 -13.78
CA GLU A 86 2.41 -0.43 -13.70
C GLU A 86 2.09 -1.28 -12.49
N VAL A 87 2.31 -2.59 -12.64
CA VAL A 87 2.25 -3.53 -11.53
C VAL A 87 3.39 -3.26 -10.56
N ASP A 88 3.09 -3.28 -9.28
CA ASP A 88 4.09 -3.22 -8.21
C ASP A 88 4.46 -4.64 -7.75
N TYR A 89 3.46 -5.44 -7.36
CA TYR A 89 3.64 -6.83 -6.96
C TYR A 89 2.34 -7.64 -7.10
N SER A 90 2.48 -8.97 -7.11
CA SER A 90 1.34 -9.88 -7.10
C SER A 90 0.71 -9.98 -5.71
N GLY A 91 -0.62 -10.08 -5.68
CA GLY A 91 -1.46 -10.08 -4.49
C GLY A 91 -2.17 -8.75 -4.23
N VAL A 92 -2.98 -8.76 -3.17
CA VAL A 92 -3.65 -7.57 -2.65
C VAL A 92 -2.61 -6.55 -2.17
N CYS A 93 -2.87 -5.27 -2.39
CA CYS A 93 -2.06 -4.18 -1.87
C CYS A 93 -1.97 -4.25 -0.34
N CYS A 94 -0.78 -3.99 0.19
CA CYS A 94 -0.53 -4.02 1.62
C CYS A 94 -1.38 -3.00 2.40
N GLU A 95 -1.79 -1.91 1.74
CA GLU A 95 -2.64 -0.84 2.30
C GLU A 95 -4.04 -1.34 2.63
N ASP A 96 -4.60 -2.23 1.82
CA ASP A 96 -5.94 -2.80 2.01
C ASP A 96 -6.00 -3.71 3.26
N MET A 97 -4.84 -4.07 3.84
CA MET A 97 -4.77 -4.85 5.09
C MET A 97 -4.98 -3.97 6.33
N CYS A 98 -4.97 -2.64 6.18
CA CYS A 98 -5.20 -1.71 7.27
C CYS A 98 -6.67 -1.31 7.35
N SER A 99 -7.25 -1.37 8.55
CA SER A 99 -8.55 -0.74 8.83
C SER A 99 -8.32 0.74 9.15
N ALA A 100 -9.08 1.63 8.52
CA ALA A 100 -9.01 3.06 8.80
C ALA A 100 -9.35 3.33 10.29
N GLY A 101 -8.44 3.99 11.00
CA GLY A 101 -8.74 4.58 12.32
C GLY A 101 -8.39 3.77 13.58
N GLN A 102 -7.59 2.70 13.52
CA GLN A 102 -7.37 1.83 14.69
C GLN A 102 -5.94 1.71 15.23
N THR A 103 -4.99 2.47 14.71
CA THR A 103 -3.60 2.33 15.15
C THR A 103 -2.92 3.68 15.30
N SER A 104 -2.55 4.05 16.53
CA SER A 104 -1.79 5.28 16.86
C SER A 104 -0.42 4.99 17.49
N LEU A 105 -0.03 3.71 17.54
CA LEU A 105 1.22 3.31 18.15
C LEU A 105 2.40 3.59 17.22
N THR A 106 3.08 4.71 17.41
CA THR A 106 4.34 5.02 16.75
C THR A 106 5.39 3.96 17.08
N VAL A 107 6.11 3.46 16.07
CA VAL A 107 7.17 2.45 16.25
C VAL A 107 8.41 2.80 15.43
N CYS A 108 9.58 2.37 15.92
CA CYS A 108 10.84 2.40 15.19
C CYS A 108 11.14 1.01 14.64
N ASP A 109 11.46 0.91 13.35
CA ASP A 109 11.82 -0.37 12.74
C ASP A 109 13.34 -0.67 12.82
N SER A 110 13.70 -1.88 12.41
CA SER A 110 15.08 -2.39 12.38
C SER A 110 15.99 -1.69 11.37
N GLU A 111 15.43 -0.93 10.42
CA GLU A 111 16.20 -0.09 9.49
C GLU A 111 16.36 1.35 10.02
N GLY A 112 15.79 1.66 11.18
CA GLY A 112 15.86 2.99 11.81
C GLY A 112 14.85 3.98 11.22
N LYS A 113 13.77 3.48 10.58
CA LYS A 113 12.65 4.30 10.12
C LYS A 113 11.54 4.33 11.17
N THR A 114 11.05 5.53 11.45
CA THR A 114 9.89 5.75 12.31
C THR A 114 8.61 5.59 11.49
N HIS A 115 7.68 4.81 12.00
CA HIS A 115 6.32 4.66 11.47
C HIS A 115 5.35 5.34 12.43
N THR A 116 4.43 6.12 11.89
CA THR A 116 3.44 6.92 12.66
C THR A 116 2.47 6.06 13.46
N ASP A 117 2.32 4.81 13.06
CA ASP A 117 1.41 3.85 13.63
C ASP A 117 1.91 2.43 13.34
N ILE A 118 1.35 1.44 14.03
CA ILE A 118 1.77 0.05 13.84
C ILE A 118 1.34 -0.50 12.47
N CYS A 119 0.27 0.03 11.86
CA CYS A 119 -0.18 -0.44 10.56
C CYS A 119 0.77 -0.02 9.44
N SER A 120 1.26 1.22 9.45
CA SER A 120 2.27 1.70 8.50
C SER A 120 3.57 0.89 8.59
N PHE A 121 3.95 0.40 9.77
CA PHE A 121 5.02 -0.59 9.91
C PHE A 121 4.70 -1.92 9.20
N TYR A 122 3.50 -2.48 9.40
CA TYR A 122 3.09 -3.72 8.75
C TYR A 122 2.98 -3.58 7.24
N VAL A 123 2.52 -2.44 6.73
CA VAL A 123 2.51 -2.11 5.30
C VAL A 123 3.93 -2.10 4.75
N ALA A 124 4.87 -1.41 5.42
CA ALA A 124 6.26 -1.37 4.98
C ALA A 124 6.89 -2.78 4.96
N LYS A 125 6.64 -3.57 6.00
CA LYS A 125 7.07 -4.97 6.09
C LYS A 125 6.47 -5.82 4.97
N CYS A 126 5.18 -5.69 4.71
CA CYS A 126 4.48 -6.40 3.64
C CYS A 126 5.07 -6.06 2.26
N ARG A 127 5.24 -4.77 1.94
CA ARG A 127 5.83 -4.31 0.68
C ARG A 127 7.23 -4.86 0.47
N GLN A 128 8.06 -4.87 1.53
CA GLN A 128 9.40 -5.44 1.45
C GLN A 128 9.40 -6.93 1.11
N MET A 129 8.49 -7.70 1.73
CA MET A 129 8.36 -9.14 1.46
C MET A 129 7.87 -9.40 0.03
N ARG A 130 6.85 -8.65 -0.42
CA ARG A 130 6.22 -8.81 -1.75
C ARG A 130 7.16 -8.43 -2.90
N ARG A 131 7.93 -7.34 -2.75
CA ARG A 131 8.87 -6.85 -3.78
C ARG A 131 10.18 -7.64 -3.85
N GLY A 132 10.41 -8.61 -2.96
CA GLY A 132 11.54 -9.54 -3.06
C GLY A 132 12.94 -8.89 -2.97
N THR A 133 13.08 -7.77 -2.27
CA THR A 133 14.33 -6.95 -2.26
C THR A 133 15.58 -7.61 -1.65
N GLY A 134 15.56 -8.90 -1.29
CA GLY A 134 16.68 -9.61 -0.67
C GLY A 134 17.10 -9.10 0.72
N LYS A 135 16.40 -8.09 1.25
CA LYS A 135 16.66 -7.49 2.56
C LYS A 135 16.18 -8.38 3.70
N LYS A 136 16.86 -8.30 4.85
CA LYS A 136 16.42 -8.93 6.11
C LYS A 136 15.03 -8.43 6.48
N ARG A 137 14.13 -9.34 6.88
CA ARG A 137 12.75 -9.04 7.29
C ARG A 137 12.69 -7.92 8.33
N LEU A 138 11.89 -6.89 8.06
CA LEU A 138 11.66 -5.78 9.00
C LEU A 138 11.10 -6.28 10.33
N GLN A 139 11.69 -5.76 11.40
CA GLN A 139 11.31 -6.00 12.78
C GLN A 139 11.08 -4.67 13.49
N ILE A 140 10.26 -4.69 14.55
CA ILE A 140 10.13 -3.54 15.44
C ILE A 140 11.38 -3.50 16.32
N ALA A 141 12.16 -2.43 16.22
CA ALA A 141 13.33 -2.19 17.07
C ALA A 141 12.95 -1.54 18.40
N GLY A 142 11.85 -0.77 18.43
CA GLY A 142 11.32 -0.19 19.65
C GLY A 142 9.98 0.51 19.46
N VAL A 143 9.29 0.74 20.56
CA VAL A 143 8.07 1.57 20.61
C VAL A 143 8.48 3.04 20.69
N GLY A 144 7.78 3.90 19.94
CA GLY A 144 8.09 5.32 19.80
C GLY A 144 8.98 5.63 18.59
N PRO A 145 9.34 6.91 18.39
CA PRO A 145 10.19 7.33 17.29
C PRO A 145 11.62 6.80 17.42
N CYS A 146 12.27 6.64 16.27
CA CYS A 146 13.68 6.25 16.24
C CYS A 146 14.55 7.34 16.88
N LYS A 147 15.47 6.91 17.76
CA LYS A 147 16.48 7.81 18.33
C LYS A 147 17.49 8.19 17.24
N PRO A 148 17.92 9.46 17.16
CA PRO A 148 18.99 9.83 16.27
C PRO A 148 20.23 9.00 16.60
N LYS A 149 20.94 8.51 15.57
CA LYS A 149 22.24 7.86 15.75
C LYS A 149 23.19 8.91 16.29
N ASN A 150 23.41 8.93 17.61
CA ASN A 150 24.32 9.88 18.24
C ASN A 150 25.75 9.58 17.76
N PRO A 151 26.42 10.50 17.02
CA PRO A 151 27.78 10.30 16.56
C PRO A 151 28.77 10.14 17.73
N LEU A 152 28.44 10.65 18.91
CA LEU A 152 29.28 10.63 20.11
C LEU A 152 29.24 9.30 20.87
N PHE A 153 28.33 8.38 20.52
CA PHE A 153 28.15 7.08 21.20
C PHE A 153 28.70 5.89 20.40
N ARG A 154 29.67 6.11 19.50
CA ARG A 154 30.45 5.01 18.89
C ARG A 154 31.61 4.51 19.76
N SER A 155 31.93 5.16 20.88
CA SER A 155 33.10 4.84 21.72
C SER A 155 32.79 4.20 23.08
N PHE A 156 31.52 4.08 23.48
CA PHE A 156 31.17 3.59 24.82
C PHE A 156 30.92 2.08 24.93
N ASP A 157 30.97 1.33 23.82
CA ASP A 157 30.99 -0.15 23.86
C ASP A 157 32.36 -0.72 24.26
N TYR A 158 33.38 0.13 24.49
CA TYR A 158 34.68 -0.32 25.02
C TYR A 158 34.74 -0.35 26.57
N PHE A 159 33.73 0.14 27.28
CA PHE A 159 33.76 0.24 28.76
C PHE A 159 32.57 -0.38 29.50
N VAL A 160 31.74 -1.21 28.84
CA VAL A 160 30.70 -2.01 29.52
C VAL A 160 30.99 -3.52 29.43
N ASN A 161 32.27 -3.90 29.31
CA ASN A 161 32.72 -5.28 29.53
C ASN A 161 33.78 -5.40 30.65
N ARG A 162 33.91 -4.37 31.51
CA ARG A 162 34.79 -4.42 32.69
C ARG A 162 34.08 -4.40 34.05
N SER A 163 32.76 -4.25 34.09
CA SER A 163 32.01 -4.18 35.35
C SER A 163 31.41 -5.51 35.82
N VAL A 164 31.63 -6.62 35.11
CA VAL A 164 31.15 -7.97 35.50
C VAL A 164 32.17 -8.76 36.35
N ASN A 165 33.38 -8.23 36.59
CA ASN A 165 34.42 -8.92 37.39
C ASN A 165 34.85 -8.19 38.67
N TYR A 166 33.92 -7.53 39.39
CA TYR A 166 34.21 -7.02 40.74
C TYR A 166 33.08 -7.22 41.76
N ARG A 167 32.35 -8.34 41.67
CA ARG A 167 31.38 -8.73 42.72
C ARG A 167 31.41 -10.23 43.07
N GLN A 168 32.59 -10.85 43.13
CA GLN A 168 32.71 -12.23 43.65
C GLN A 168 33.94 -12.51 44.54
N SER A 169 34.58 -11.51 45.16
CA SER A 169 35.74 -11.79 46.04
C SER A 169 35.77 -11.06 47.39
N LYS A 170 34.60 -10.77 47.98
CA LYS A 170 34.51 -10.44 49.42
C LYS A 170 33.31 -11.11 50.09
N ALA A 171 33.34 -12.44 50.11
CA ALA A 171 32.58 -13.25 51.05
C ALA A 171 33.29 -14.62 51.19
N ASN A 172 34.34 -14.69 52.02
CA ASN A 172 34.68 -15.85 52.87
C ASN A 172 36.10 -15.75 53.48
N ARG A 173 36.21 -16.29 54.70
CA ARG A 173 37.32 -16.33 55.69
C ARG A 173 37.30 -15.12 56.64
N VAL A 174 36.74 -15.27 57.86
CA VAL A 174 37.26 -16.00 59.05
C VAL A 174 38.60 -15.45 59.49
#